data_AF-A0A8E0RX16-F1
#
_entry.id   AF-A0A8E0RX16-F1
#
_cell.length_a   1.000
_cell.length_b   1.000
_cell.length_c   1.000
_cell.angle_alpha   90.00
_cell.angle_beta   90.00
_cell.angle_gamma   90.00
#
_symmetry.space_group_name_H-M   'P 1'
#
loop_
_entity.id
_entity.type
_entity.pdbx_description
1 polymer ?
#
loop_
_entity_poly.entity_id
_entity_poly.type
_entity_poly.pdbx_seq_one_letter_code
_entity_poly.pdbx_strand_id
1 'polypeptide(L)'
;NYALLAYKIPISLTISDCLPRLKHLRVLHLTQCQLSSDVFHDIEALPHLEWLNLSHNRLTYLQCKFPKLEILDVSHNLFEHLDHLGGPYTSLMKLNISSNMLSSIGKYWFLIRQIAHPASESVALATVIRLNNEKRI
;
A
#
# COMPACT_ATOMS: atom_id res chain seq x y z
N ASN A 1 3.04 21.25 -5.71
CA ASN A 1 2.67 20.61 -4.43
C ASN A 1 1.87 19.33 -4.66
N TYR A 2 2.47 18.28 -5.23
CA TYR A 2 1.77 17.03 -5.58
C TYR A 2 2.31 15.79 -4.84
N ALA A 3 3.41 15.97 -4.08
CA ALA A 3 4.07 14.92 -3.33
C ALA A 3 4.28 15.36 -1.88
N LEU A 4 4.06 14.44 -0.93
CA LEU A 4 4.35 14.61 0.48
C LEU A 4 5.27 13.47 0.92
N LEU A 5 6.37 13.82 1.59
CA LEU A 5 7.37 12.87 2.07
C LEU A 5 7.48 13.03 3.59
N ALA A 6 7.14 11.99 4.34
CA ALA A 6 7.44 11.86 5.76
C ALA A 6 8.35 10.65 5.96
N TYR A 7 9.43 10.84 6.72
CA TYR A 7 10.40 9.80 7.02
C TYR A 7 10.81 9.91 8.48
N LYS A 8 10.66 8.83 9.26
CA LYS A 8 11.00 8.78 10.69
C LYS A 8 10.27 9.80 11.58
N ILE A 9 9.12 10.31 11.16
CA ILE A 9 8.29 11.20 11.98
C ILE A 9 7.07 10.41 12.47
N PRO A 10 6.81 10.35 13.80
CA PRO A 10 5.57 9.77 14.33
C PRO A 10 4.37 10.61 13.86
N ILE A 11 3.48 10.01 13.06
CA ILE A 11 2.37 10.75 12.42
C ILE A 11 1.28 11.16 13.40
N SER A 12 1.22 10.51 14.57
CA SER A 12 0.19 10.68 15.62
C SER A 12 -0.05 12.13 16.09
N LEU A 13 0.84 13.08 15.78
CA LEU A 13 0.73 14.47 16.25
C LEU A 13 0.83 15.55 15.17
N THR A 14 1.16 15.23 13.91
CA THR A 14 1.64 16.28 12.98
C THR A 14 0.95 16.33 11.62
N ILE A 15 0.24 15.29 11.18
CA ILE A 15 -0.25 15.25 9.78
C ILE A 15 -1.74 14.89 9.62
N SER A 16 -2.39 14.30 10.64
CA SER A 16 -3.83 13.98 10.61
C SER A 16 -4.70 15.19 10.26
N ASP A 17 -4.38 16.38 10.75
CA ASP A 17 -5.18 17.58 10.48
C ASP A 17 -4.98 18.15 9.06
N CYS A 18 -3.82 17.91 8.45
CA CYS A 18 -3.43 18.52 7.19
C CYS A 18 -3.64 17.60 5.98
N LEU A 19 -3.44 16.29 6.15
CA LEU A 19 -3.58 15.28 5.08
C LEU A 19 -4.93 15.36 4.36
N PRO A 20 -6.08 15.42 5.06
CA PRO A 20 -7.38 15.52 4.41
C PRO A 20 -7.54 16.77 3.55
N ARG A 21 -6.75 17.83 3.77
CA ARG A 21 -6.81 19.09 3.02
C ARG A 21 -5.99 19.05 1.72
N LEU A 22 -5.09 18.08 1.58
CA LEU A 22 -4.24 17.93 0.40
C LEU A 22 -4.97 17.21 -0.75
N LYS A 23 -6.10 17.76 -1.20
CA LYS A 23 -7.00 17.12 -2.19
C LYS A 23 -6.35 16.85 -3.56
N HIS A 24 -5.25 17.54 -3.88
CA HIS A 24 -4.49 17.35 -5.11
C HIS A 24 -3.24 16.47 -4.94
N LEU A 25 -3.04 15.86 -3.78
CA LEU A 25 -1.89 15.00 -3.55
C LEU A 25 -1.97 13.76 -4.44
N ARG A 26 -0.87 13.48 -5.15
CA ARG A 26 -0.74 12.33 -6.05
C ARG A 26 0.26 11.30 -5.52
N VAL A 27 1.27 11.76 -4.78
CA VAL A 27 2.33 10.92 -4.22
C VAL A 27 2.42 11.13 -2.71
N LEU A 28 2.40 10.04 -1.95
CA LEU A 28 2.49 10.06 -0.50
C LEU A 28 3.47 8.98 -0.03
N HIS A 29 4.59 9.39 0.57
CA HIS A 29 5.53 8.46 1.20
C HIS A 29 5.52 8.67 2.71
N LEU A 30 5.20 7.61 3.45
CA LEU A 30 5.16 7.55 4.91
C LEU A 30 5.98 6.35 5.40
N THR A 31 7.25 6.28 4.99
CA THR A 31 8.13 5.15 5.29
C THR A 31 8.78 5.31 6.66
N GLN A 32 8.87 4.23 7.44
CA GLN A 32 9.49 4.25 8.79
C GLN A 32 8.83 5.25 9.76
N CYS A 33 7.52 5.43 9.66
CA CYS A 33 6.75 6.36 10.50
C CYS A 33 6.14 5.70 11.75
N GLN A 34 6.43 4.42 11.99
CA GLN A 34 5.87 3.62 13.09
C GLN A 34 4.32 3.59 13.07
N LEU A 35 3.72 3.64 11.88
CA LEU A 35 2.27 3.68 11.74
C LEU A 35 1.61 2.42 12.27
N SER A 36 0.56 2.59 13.06
CA SER A 36 -0.46 1.57 13.33
C SER A 36 -1.59 1.71 12.31
N SER A 37 -2.43 0.67 12.23
CA SER A 37 -3.56 0.63 11.32
C SER A 37 -4.67 1.66 11.63
N ASP A 38 -4.54 2.46 12.69
CA ASP A 38 -5.54 3.46 13.09
C ASP A 38 -5.42 4.77 12.30
N VAL A 39 -4.28 4.99 11.62
CA VAL A 39 -3.98 6.25 10.90
C VAL A 39 -4.76 6.42 9.60
N PHE A 40 -5.52 5.40 9.18
CA PHE A 40 -6.09 5.34 7.84
C PHE A 40 -7.30 6.23 7.61
N HIS A 41 -8.01 6.65 8.66
CA HIS A 41 -9.11 7.60 8.53
C HIS A 41 -8.65 8.93 7.89
N ASP A 42 -7.39 9.33 8.09
CA ASP A 42 -6.87 10.60 7.57
C ASP A 42 -6.41 10.51 6.11
N ILE A 43 -6.07 9.31 5.64
CA ILE A 43 -5.50 9.07 4.31
C ILE A 43 -6.60 8.66 3.31
N GLU A 44 -7.70 8.07 3.78
CA GLU A 44 -8.82 7.63 2.93
C GLU A 44 -9.40 8.77 2.04
N ALA A 45 -9.27 10.02 2.49
CA ALA A 45 -9.86 11.19 1.84
C ALA A 45 -9.00 11.83 0.72
N LEU A 46 -8.02 11.10 0.16
CA LEU A 46 -7.11 11.57 -0.91
C LEU A 46 -7.56 11.04 -2.30
N PRO A 47 -8.45 11.75 -3.02
CA PRO A 47 -9.14 11.24 -4.21
C PRO A 47 -8.25 11.12 -5.47
N HIS A 48 -7.03 11.65 -5.42
CA HIS A 48 -6.12 11.74 -6.55
C HIS A 48 -4.78 11.04 -6.30
N LEU A 49 -4.70 10.23 -5.24
CA LEU A 49 -3.48 9.52 -4.92
C LEU A 49 -3.22 8.41 -5.94
N GLU A 50 -2.03 8.45 -6.54
CA GLU A 50 -1.54 7.52 -7.57
C GLU A 50 -0.40 6.65 -7.04
N TRP A 51 0.42 7.19 -6.13
CA TRP A 51 1.51 6.44 -5.49
C TRP A 51 1.45 6.60 -3.97
N LEU A 52 1.33 5.46 -3.29
CA LEU A 52 1.39 5.35 -1.83
C LEU A 52 2.53 4.43 -1.39
N ASN A 53 3.44 4.93 -0.56
CA ASN A 53 4.47 4.15 0.10
C ASN A 53 4.26 4.17 1.62
N LEU A 54 3.92 3.00 2.17
CA LEU A 54 3.70 2.72 3.59
C LEU A 54 4.71 1.68 4.13
N SER A 55 5.83 1.49 3.44
CA SER A 55 6.82 0.48 3.83
C SER A 55 7.45 0.74 5.20
N HIS A 56 7.92 -0.33 5.84
CA HIS A 56 8.59 -0.27 7.15
C HIS A 56 7.73 0.39 8.25
N ASN A 57 6.47 -0.01 8.36
CA ASN A 57 5.57 0.41 9.44
C ASN A 57 5.13 -0.82 10.26
N ARG A 58 4.06 -0.68 11.05
CA ARG A 58 3.50 -1.75 11.90
C ARG A 58 2.06 -2.05 11.51
N LEU A 59 1.76 -1.94 10.21
CA LEU A 59 0.42 -2.11 9.68
C LEU A 59 0.03 -3.59 9.66
N THR A 60 -1.14 -3.90 10.18
CA THR A 60 -1.74 -5.24 10.17
C THR A 60 -2.89 -5.35 9.17
N TYR A 61 -3.49 -4.21 8.82
CA TYR A 61 -4.49 -4.06 7.78
C TYR A 61 -4.38 -2.69 7.12
N LEU A 62 -5.12 -2.49 6.03
CA LEU A 62 -5.28 -1.26 5.28
C LEU A 62 -6.73 -1.24 4.79
N GLN A 63 -7.57 -0.39 5.38
CA GLN A 63 -8.97 -0.22 4.97
C GLN A 63 -9.12 1.15 4.33
N CYS A 64 -8.66 1.29 3.09
CA CYS A 64 -8.83 2.53 2.33
C CYS A 64 -9.28 2.24 0.91
N LYS A 65 -9.98 3.21 0.32
CA LYS A 65 -10.33 3.21 -1.10
C LYS A 65 -9.48 4.24 -1.82
N PHE A 66 -8.55 3.77 -2.64
CA PHE A 66 -7.75 4.64 -3.49
C PHE A 66 -8.07 4.35 -4.96
N PRO A 67 -9.14 4.97 -5.52
CA PRO A 67 -9.66 4.59 -6.83
C PRO A 67 -8.69 4.87 -7.98
N LYS A 68 -7.72 5.77 -7.79
CA LYS A 68 -6.69 6.14 -8.78
C LYS A 68 -5.30 5.59 -8.46
N LEU A 69 -5.17 4.73 -7.45
CA LEU A 69 -3.85 4.26 -7.03
C LEU A 69 -3.27 3.30 -8.07
N GLU A 70 -2.07 3.61 -8.54
CA GLU A 70 -1.32 2.83 -9.52
C GLU A 70 -0.19 2.04 -8.85
N ILE A 71 0.42 2.61 -7.80
CA ILE A 71 1.56 2.02 -7.08
C ILE A 71 1.28 2.01 -5.58
N LEU A 72 1.35 0.81 -4.98
CA LEU A 72 1.24 0.61 -3.54
C LEU A 72 2.45 -0.19 -3.02
N ASP A 73 3.20 0.39 -2.08
CA ASP A 73 4.21 -0.33 -1.31
C ASP A 73 3.80 -0.43 0.15
N VAL A 74 3.55 -1.64 0.62
CA VAL A 74 3.25 -2.00 2.01
C VAL A 74 4.27 -3.03 2.53
N SER A 75 5.45 -3.11 1.93
CA SER A 75 6.49 -4.04 2.36
C SER A 75 6.99 -3.74 3.78
N HIS A 76 7.56 -4.74 4.45
CA HIS A 76 8.06 -4.59 5.83
C HIS A 76 6.97 -4.07 6.78
N ASN A 77 5.82 -4.74 6.78
CA ASN A 77 4.71 -4.53 7.71
C ASN A 77 4.33 -5.88 8.37
N LEU A 78 3.14 -5.97 8.96
CA LEU A 78 2.67 -7.12 9.73
C LEU A 78 1.38 -7.71 9.13
N PHE A 79 1.18 -7.62 7.81
CA PHE A 79 0.01 -8.20 7.16
C PHE A 79 0.08 -9.73 7.18
N GLU A 80 -0.92 -10.38 7.80
CA GLU A 80 -1.02 -11.85 7.88
C GLU A 80 -1.87 -12.46 6.75
N HIS A 81 -2.81 -11.67 6.24
CA HIS A 81 -3.73 -12.08 5.18
C HIS A 81 -3.79 -11.00 4.11
N LEU A 82 -3.85 -11.41 2.84
CA LEU A 82 -4.00 -10.45 1.73
C LEU A 82 -5.33 -9.68 1.82
N ASP A 83 -6.36 -10.31 2.38
CA ASP A 83 -7.66 -9.71 2.65
C ASP A 83 -7.59 -8.43 3.51
N HIS A 84 -6.54 -8.31 4.30
CA HIS A 84 -6.32 -7.14 5.14
C HIS A 84 -5.90 -5.90 4.33
N LEU A 85 -5.53 -6.02 3.05
CA LEU A 85 -5.22 -4.85 2.20
C LEU A 85 -6.45 -4.04 1.78
N GLY A 86 -7.67 -4.55 1.97
CA GLY A 86 -8.89 -3.84 1.59
C GLY A 86 -9.07 -3.69 0.07
N GLY A 87 -9.77 -2.62 -0.34
CA GLY A 87 -10.07 -2.34 -1.76
C GLY A 87 -11.55 -2.00 -2.03
N PRO A 88 -11.94 -1.81 -3.29
CA PRO A 88 -11.25 -2.23 -4.52
C PRO A 88 -10.14 -1.28 -5.00
N TYR A 89 -9.12 -1.85 -5.65
CA TYR A 89 -7.99 -1.14 -6.27
C TYR A 89 -8.07 -1.20 -7.79
N THR A 90 -8.95 -0.39 -8.39
CA THR A 90 -9.30 -0.52 -9.82
C THR A 90 -8.19 -0.13 -10.80
N SER A 91 -7.24 0.72 -10.38
CA SER A 91 -6.17 1.26 -11.22
C SER A 91 -4.78 0.72 -10.87
N LEU A 92 -4.68 -0.22 -9.92
CA LEU A 92 -3.40 -0.65 -9.38
C LEU A 92 -2.61 -1.45 -10.42
N MET A 93 -1.37 -1.05 -10.64
CA MET A 93 -0.44 -1.68 -11.58
C MET A 93 0.73 -2.34 -10.86
N LYS A 94 1.13 -1.80 -9.71
CA LYS A 94 2.26 -2.29 -8.91
C LYS A 94 1.88 -2.40 -7.45
N LEU A 95 2.11 -3.59 -6.89
CA LEU A 95 1.91 -3.87 -5.47
C LEU A 95 3.15 -4.56 -4.91
N ASN A 96 3.74 -3.98 -3.87
CA ASN A 96 4.81 -4.61 -3.10
C ASN A 96 4.30 -4.96 -1.70
N ILE A 97 4.21 -6.26 -1.43
CA ILE A 97 3.76 -6.84 -0.14
C ILE A 97 4.85 -7.68 0.53
N SER A 98 6.10 -7.58 0.06
CA SER A 98 7.22 -8.37 0.58
C SER A 98 7.49 -8.09 2.06
N SER A 99 8.13 -9.04 2.75
CA SER A 99 8.53 -8.88 4.16
C SER A 99 7.33 -8.58 5.08
N ASN A 100 6.21 -9.24 4.84
CA ASN A 100 5.03 -9.25 5.71
C ASN A 100 4.94 -10.58 6.48
N MET A 101 3.78 -10.93 7.02
CA MET A 101 3.53 -12.20 7.73
C MET A 101 2.50 -13.07 6.98
N LEU A 102 2.39 -12.89 5.66
CA LEU A 102 1.36 -13.51 4.84
C LEU A 102 1.41 -15.03 4.93
N SER A 103 0.33 -15.62 5.47
CA SER A 103 0.12 -17.07 5.57
C SER A 103 -0.97 -17.58 4.64
N SER A 104 -1.80 -16.67 4.10
CA SER A 104 -2.88 -16.99 3.16
C SER A 104 -3.18 -15.83 2.21
N ILE A 105 -3.54 -16.18 0.97
CA ILE A 105 -3.88 -15.26 -0.12
C ILE A 105 -5.39 -14.98 -0.19
N GLY A 106 -6.21 -15.78 0.49
CA GLY A 106 -7.64 -15.53 0.72
C GLY A 106 -8.47 -15.21 -0.54
N LYS A 107 -9.57 -14.46 -0.36
CA LYS A 107 -10.53 -14.12 -1.43
C LYS A 107 -10.04 -13.03 -2.39
N TYR A 108 -8.93 -12.38 -2.06
CA TYR A 108 -8.34 -11.30 -2.86
C TYR A 108 -7.34 -11.78 -3.91
N TRP A 109 -7.35 -13.07 -4.26
CA TRP A 109 -6.66 -13.59 -5.44
C TRP A 109 -7.01 -12.80 -6.73
N PHE A 110 -8.21 -12.22 -6.81
CA PHE A 110 -8.61 -11.39 -7.94
C PHE A 110 -7.78 -10.10 -8.05
N LEU A 111 -7.31 -9.54 -6.93
CA LEU A 111 -6.37 -8.42 -6.93
C LEU A 111 -5.02 -8.85 -7.53
N ILE A 112 -4.54 -10.04 -7.17
CA ILE A 112 -3.36 -10.66 -7.76
C ILE A 112 -3.55 -10.86 -9.27
N ARG A 113 -4.71 -11.35 -9.72
CA ARG A 113 -5.00 -11.44 -11.17
C ARG A 113 -4.94 -10.10 -11.86
N GLN A 114 -5.57 -9.08 -11.29
CA GLN A 114 -5.68 -7.76 -11.91
C GLN A 114 -4.30 -7.15 -12.18
N ILE A 115 -3.36 -7.28 -11.23
CA ILE A 115 -1.98 -6.79 -11.40
C ILE A 115 -1.07 -7.75 -12.19
N ALA A 116 -1.39 -9.05 -12.24
CA ALA A 116 -0.64 -10.06 -12.97
C ALA A 116 -1.07 -10.19 -14.45
N HIS A 117 -2.13 -9.52 -14.89
CA HIS A 117 -2.59 -9.50 -16.27
C HIS A 117 -2.40 -8.12 -16.93
N PRO A 118 -1.18 -7.73 -17.32
CA PRO A 118 -0.99 -6.70 -18.32
C PRO A 118 -0.88 -7.35 -19.71
N ALA A 119 -1.61 -6.80 -20.68
CA ALA A 119 -1.68 -7.24 -22.07
C ALA A 119 -0.37 -7.03 -22.88
N SER A 120 0.79 -7.42 -22.36
CA SER A 120 2.04 -7.42 -23.13
C SER A 120 3.00 -8.50 -22.62
N GLU A 121 3.17 -9.56 -23.42
CA GLU A 121 4.11 -10.65 -23.18
C GLU A 121 5.61 -10.25 -23.25
N SER A 122 5.95 -8.97 -23.48
CA SER A 122 7.35 -8.58 -23.75
C SER A 122 8.01 -7.58 -22.79
N VAL A 123 7.34 -7.08 -21.74
CA VAL A 123 8.01 -6.23 -20.75
C VAL A 123 7.62 -6.63 -19.32
N ALA A 124 8.60 -7.23 -18.64
CA ALA A 124 8.68 -7.50 -17.21
C ALA A 124 7.88 -8.71 -16.67
N LEU A 125 8.55 -9.85 -16.71
CA LEU A 125 8.59 -10.96 -15.73
C LEU A 125 8.71 -10.53 -14.22
N ALA A 126 8.32 -9.31 -13.85
CA ALA A 126 8.56 -8.72 -12.54
C ALA A 126 7.29 -8.08 -11.94
N THR A 127 6.13 -8.72 -12.04
CA THR A 127 5.03 -8.40 -11.12
C THR A 127 5.45 -8.92 -9.74
N VAL A 128 6.05 -8.03 -8.95
CA VAL A 128 6.68 -8.25 -7.63
C VAL A 128 5.65 -8.60 -6.56
N ILE A 129 4.91 -9.69 -6.75
CA ILE A 129 4.44 -10.47 -5.61
C ILE A 129 5.65 -11.32 -5.18
N ARG A 130 6.62 -10.69 -4.51
CA ARG A 130 7.61 -11.45 -3.74
C ARG A 130 6.87 -12.00 -2.52
N LEU A 131 6.13 -13.09 -2.73
CA LEU A 131 5.61 -13.91 -1.63
C LEU A 131 6.79 -14.30 -0.76
N ASN A 132 6.62 -14.22 0.55
CA ASN A 132 7.62 -14.62 1.53
C ASN A 132 8.09 -16.06 1.28
N ASN A 133 9.19 -16.24 0.56
CA ASN A 133 9.93 -17.49 0.46
C ASN A 133 11.32 -17.36 1.09
N GLU A 134 11.41 -16.65 2.22
CA GLU A 134 12.62 -16.65 3.06
C GLU A 134 12.36 -17.07 4.51
N LYS A 135 11.33 -17.90 4.75
CA LYS A 135 11.37 -18.81 5.90
C LYS A 135 11.63 -20.23 5.41
N ARG A 136 12.94 -20.52 5.41
CA ARG A 136 13.57 -21.84 5.38
C ARG A 136 12.76 -22.89 6.16
N ILE A 137 12.57 -24.04 5.50
CA ILE A 137 12.77 -25.42 5.97
C ILE A 137 12.99 -25.56 7.47
#